data_AF-A0A8J3U0H5-F1
#
_entry.id   AF-A0A8J3U0H5-F1
#
_cell.length_a   1.000
_cell.length_b   1.000
_cell.length_c   1.000
_cell.angle_alpha   90.00
_cell.angle_beta   90.00
_cell.angle_gamma   90.00
#
_symmetry.space_group_name_H-M   'P 1'
#
loop_
_entity.id
_entity.type
_entity.pdbx_description
1 polymer ?
#
loop_
_entity_poly.entity_id
_entity_poly.type
_entity_poly.pdbx_seq_one_letter_code
_entity_poly.pdbx_strand_id
1 'polypeptide(L)'
;MGPTTPVSDSSTGLLRTVLVLDAAVFFGAALLNFGLKVPLGFTTLRFADSIWQAGTGEAVIGAALLAAGLTRGRRLSWVALVMSVLGIAIGLTSERVQGAARDLHALMVPLAVLVLALLLVAGRRNRRQSAADRAASTAEAK
;
A
#
# COMPACT_ATOMS: atom_id res chain seq x y z
N MET A 1 -33.76 13.01 -19.34
CA MET A 1 -33.03 12.02 -18.52
C MET A 1 -31.69 11.77 -19.19
N GLY A 2 -30.63 12.48 -18.78
CA GLY A 2 -29.29 12.23 -19.28
C GLY A 2 -28.66 11.06 -18.51
N PRO A 3 -27.87 10.18 -19.15
CA PRO A 3 -27.15 9.13 -18.45
C PRO A 3 -26.16 9.77 -17.47
N THR A 4 -26.40 9.61 -16.18
CA THR A 4 -25.41 9.91 -15.14
C THR A 4 -24.26 8.91 -15.33
N THR A 5 -23.22 9.29 -16.07
CA THR A 5 -21.98 8.51 -16.09
C THR A 5 -21.53 8.33 -14.65
N PRO A 6 -21.33 7.10 -14.15
CA PRO A 6 -20.79 6.91 -12.83
C PRO A 6 -19.42 7.56 -12.83
N VAL A 7 -19.26 8.68 -12.10
CA VAL A 7 -17.95 9.24 -11.82
C VAL A 7 -17.20 8.12 -11.10
N SER A 8 -16.33 7.43 -11.82
CA SER A 8 -15.43 6.46 -11.21
C SER A 8 -14.72 7.21 -10.11
N ASP A 9 -14.86 6.78 -8.86
CA ASP A 9 -14.25 7.46 -7.73
C ASP A 9 -12.72 7.31 -7.87
N SER A 10 -12.09 8.26 -8.58
CA SER A 10 -10.71 8.17 -9.04
C SER A 10 -9.74 7.93 -7.89
N SER A 11 -10.10 8.37 -6.69
CA SER A 11 -9.35 8.14 -5.45
C SER A 11 -9.37 6.68 -5.01
N THR A 12 -10.50 5.98 -5.17
CA THR A 12 -10.60 4.54 -4.89
C THR A 12 -9.83 3.74 -5.93
N GLY A 13 -9.88 4.14 -7.21
CA GLY A 13 -9.04 3.55 -8.26
C GLY A 13 -7.55 3.73 -7.98
N LEU A 14 -7.14 4.97 -7.67
CA LEU A 14 -5.76 5.33 -7.37
C LEU A 14 -5.24 4.61 -6.11
N LEU A 15 -6.03 4.52 -5.04
CA LEU A 15 -5.65 3.77 -3.84
C LEU A 15 -5.34 2.31 -4.16
N ARG A 16 -6.14 1.67 -5.02
CA ARG A 16 -5.90 0.27 -5.43
C ARG A 16 -4.61 0.16 -6.22
N THR A 17 -4.38 1.05 -7.18
CA THR A 17 -3.14 1.09 -7.95
C THR A 17 -1.93 1.24 -7.03
N VAL A 18 -1.98 2.19 -6.09
CA VAL A 18 -0.86 2.43 -5.16
C VAL A 18 -0.64 1.22 -4.23
N LEU A 19 -1.70 0.57 -3.71
CA LEU A 19 -1.58 -0.65 -2.91
C LEU A 19 -0.91 -1.79 -3.69
N VAL A 20 -1.26 -1.97 -4.96
CA VAL A 20 -0.67 -3.01 -5.82
C VAL A 20 0.79 -2.69 -6.14
N LEU A 21 1.12 -1.42 -6.40
CA LEU A 21 2.50 -0.99 -6.60
C LEU A 21 3.35 -1.19 -5.35
N ASP A 22 2.83 -0.82 -4.18
CA ASP A 22 3.50 -1.03 -2.90
C ASP A 22 3.72 -2.52 -2.63
N ALA A 23 2.71 -3.36 -2.88
CA ALA A 23 2.85 -4.82 -2.82
C ALA A 23 3.96 -5.36 -3.73
N ALA A 24 4.07 -4.85 -4.96
CA ALA A 24 5.12 -5.26 -5.89
C ALA A 24 6.52 -4.90 -5.38
N VAL A 25 6.68 -3.73 -4.73
CA VAL A 25 7.95 -3.33 -4.11
C VAL A 25 8.30 -4.27 -2.94
N PHE A 26 7.33 -4.62 -2.09
CA PHE A 26 7.53 -5.60 -1.01
C PHE A 26 7.89 -7.00 -1.52
N PHE A 27 7.22 -7.49 -2.58
CA PHE A 27 7.59 -8.76 -3.20
C PHE A 27 8.99 -8.71 -3.84
N GLY A 28 9.34 -7.59 -4.47
CA GLY A 28 10.68 -7.37 -5.00
C GLY A 28 11.74 -7.46 -3.89
N ALA A 29 11.52 -6.76 -2.77
CA ALA A 29 12.39 -6.85 -1.60
C ALA A 29 12.47 -8.29 -1.06
N ALA A 30 11.34 -8.98 -0.95
CA ALA A 30 11.30 -10.36 -0.47
C ALA A 30 12.13 -11.31 -1.33
N LEU A 31 12.03 -11.19 -2.65
CA LEU A 31 12.82 -11.98 -3.58
C LEU A 31 14.33 -11.70 -3.43
N LEU A 32 14.73 -10.44 -3.25
CA LEU A 32 16.12 -10.07 -2.99
C LEU A 32 16.61 -10.64 -1.65
N ASN A 33 15.76 -10.64 -0.62
CA ASN A 33 16.04 -11.28 0.68
C ASN A 33 16.18 -12.80 0.59
N PHE A 34 15.47 -13.44 -0.35
CA PHE A 34 15.65 -14.87 -0.68
C PHE A 34 16.87 -15.15 -1.59
N GLY A 35 17.66 -14.12 -1.91
CA GLY A 35 18.90 -14.26 -2.67
C GLY A 35 18.73 -14.14 -4.19
N LEU A 36 17.55 -13.70 -4.67
CA LEU A 36 17.39 -13.34 -6.07
C LEU A 36 18.34 -12.19 -6.40
N LYS A 37 18.94 -12.26 -7.59
CA LYS A 37 19.83 -11.22 -8.13
C LYS A 37 19.21 -10.74 -9.42
N VAL A 38 18.99 -9.43 -9.54
CA VAL A 38 18.39 -8.84 -10.73
C VAL A 38 19.49 -8.13 -11.53
N PRO A 39 19.93 -8.68 -12.68
CA PRO A 39 20.89 -8.01 -13.53
C PRO A 39 20.20 -6.85 -14.27
N LEU A 40 20.73 -5.64 -14.10
CA LEU A 40 20.25 -4.43 -14.76
C LEU A 40 21.11 -4.04 -15.98
N GLY A 41 22.01 -4.92 -16.41
CA GLY A 41 22.94 -4.71 -17.53
C GLY A 41 24.20 -3.91 -17.17
N PHE A 42 24.07 -2.86 -16.37
CA PHE A 42 25.20 -2.04 -15.87
C PHE A 42 25.54 -2.31 -14.40
N THR A 43 24.64 -2.94 -13.65
CA THR A 43 24.84 -3.36 -12.27
C THR A 43 23.97 -4.58 -11.96
N THR A 44 24.22 -5.22 -10.82
CA THR A 44 23.36 -6.28 -10.29
C THR A 44 22.72 -5.79 -9.01
N LEU A 45 21.39 -5.65 -9.02
CA LEU A 45 20.65 -5.38 -7.80
C LEU A 45 20.60 -6.66 -6.96
N ARG A 46 21.17 -6.58 -5.76
CA ARG A 46 21.19 -7.65 -4.76
C ARG A 46 21.30 -7.06 -3.36
N PHE A 47 20.84 -7.80 -2.37
CA PHE A 47 21.16 -7.50 -0.97
C PHE A 47 22.53 -8.08 -0.61
N ALA A 48 23.24 -7.38 0.28
CA ALA A 48 24.53 -7.83 0.78
C ALA A 48 24.35 -9.09 1.63
N ASP A 49 23.37 -9.05 2.54
CA ASP A 49 22.96 -10.16 3.37
C ASP A 49 21.55 -10.62 3.00
N SER A 50 21.39 -11.92 2.77
CA SER A 50 20.08 -12.55 2.56
C SER A 50 19.49 -12.97 3.90
N ILE A 51 18.40 -12.33 4.31
CA ILE A 51 17.74 -12.58 5.59
C ILE A 51 16.37 -13.19 5.31
N TRP A 52 16.28 -14.53 5.36
CA TRP A 52 15.05 -15.25 5.00
C TRP A 52 13.85 -14.87 5.87
N GLN A 53 14.07 -14.53 7.15
CA GLN A 53 13.00 -14.06 8.03
C GLN A 53 12.44 -12.71 7.56
N ALA A 54 13.31 -11.79 7.12
CA ALA A 54 12.91 -10.49 6.57
C ALA A 54 12.15 -10.70 5.26
N GLY A 55 12.67 -11.55 4.37
CA GLY A 55 11.99 -11.88 3.11
C GLY A 55 10.60 -12.49 3.32
N THR A 56 10.44 -13.35 4.32
CA THR A 56 9.13 -13.90 4.68
C THR A 56 8.17 -12.81 5.18
N GLY A 57 8.65 -11.93 6.05
CA GLY A 57 7.86 -10.79 6.54
C GLY A 57 7.41 -9.86 5.41
N GLU A 58 8.34 -9.49 4.53
CA GLU A 58 8.07 -8.66 3.35
C GLU A 58 7.07 -9.32 2.40
N ALA A 59 7.17 -10.63 2.16
CA ALA A 59 6.22 -11.36 1.33
C ALA A 59 4.80 -11.36 1.93
N VAL A 60 4.67 -11.52 3.24
CA VAL A 60 3.38 -11.46 3.94
C VAL A 60 2.78 -10.06 3.86
N ILE A 61 3.58 -9.01 4.04
CA ILE A 61 3.15 -7.62 3.89
C ILE A 61 2.68 -7.36 2.44
N GLY A 62 3.47 -7.78 1.46
CA GLY A 62 3.13 -7.68 0.04
C GLY A 62 1.81 -8.38 -0.29
N ALA A 63 1.59 -9.59 0.25
CA ALA A 63 0.34 -10.32 0.08
C ALA A 63 -0.85 -9.59 0.71
N ALA A 64 -0.70 -9.02 1.90
CA ALA A 64 -1.75 -8.23 2.56
C ALA A 64 -2.11 -6.97 1.76
N LEU A 65 -1.12 -6.24 1.26
CA LEU A 65 -1.31 -5.06 0.41
C LEU A 65 -2.00 -5.41 -0.92
N LEU A 66 -1.56 -6.49 -1.56
CA LEU A 66 -2.17 -6.99 -2.80
C LEU A 66 -3.63 -7.38 -2.56
N ALA A 67 -3.90 -8.17 -1.51
CA ALA A 67 -5.24 -8.57 -1.14
C ALA A 67 -6.13 -7.35 -0.83
N ALA A 68 -5.61 -6.32 -0.17
CA ALA A 68 -6.31 -5.07 0.06
C ALA A 68 -6.65 -4.33 -1.25
N GLY A 69 -5.70 -4.25 -2.18
CA GLY A 69 -5.89 -3.65 -3.50
C GLY A 69 -6.95 -4.38 -4.33
N LEU A 70 -6.97 -5.72 -4.28
CA LEU A 70 -7.91 -6.54 -5.05
C LEU A 70 -9.32 -6.56 -4.45
N THR A 71 -9.45 -6.76 -3.14
CA THR A 71 -10.75 -6.98 -2.47
C THR A 71 -11.55 -5.71 -2.15
N ARG A 72 -10.93 -4.51 -2.26
CA ARG A 72 -11.54 -3.21 -1.86
C ARG A 72 -11.94 -3.12 -0.38
N GLY A 73 -11.45 -4.04 0.46
CA GLY A 73 -11.77 -4.07 1.89
C GLY A 73 -11.08 -2.95 2.65
N ARG A 74 -11.81 -1.90 3.05
CA ARG A 74 -11.24 -0.75 3.79
C ARG A 74 -10.54 -1.15 5.10
N ARG A 75 -11.09 -2.12 5.85
CA ARG A 75 -10.42 -2.66 7.05
C ARG A 75 -9.10 -3.34 6.70
N LEU A 76 -9.09 -4.13 5.63
CA LEU A 76 -7.90 -4.83 5.17
C LEU A 76 -6.82 -3.85 4.68
N SER A 77 -7.20 -2.77 3.99
CA SER A 77 -6.26 -1.71 3.60
C SER A 77 -5.59 -1.04 4.81
N TRP A 78 -6.32 -0.82 5.91
CA TRP A 78 -5.73 -0.30 7.16
C TRP A 78 -4.78 -1.30 7.81
N VAL A 79 -5.17 -2.58 7.89
CA VAL A 79 -4.29 -3.64 8.42
C VAL A 79 -3.01 -3.74 7.60
N ALA A 80 -3.13 -3.79 6.26
CA ALA A 80 -2.00 -3.86 5.35
C ALA A 80 -1.09 -2.63 5.47
N LEU A 81 -1.66 -1.42 5.61
CA LEU A 81 -0.89 -0.21 5.86
C LEU A 81 -0.11 -0.28 7.18
N VAL A 82 -0.74 -0.73 8.28
CA VAL A 82 -0.05 -0.86 9.57
C VAL A 82 1.09 -1.87 9.47
N MET A 83 0.85 -3.02 8.84
CA MET A 83 1.90 -4.00 8.60
C MET A 83 3.05 -3.44 7.75
N SER A 84 2.73 -2.71 6.68
CA SER A 84 3.72 -2.02 5.83
C SER A 84 4.56 -1.04 6.63
N VAL A 85 3.93 -0.14 7.41
CA VAL A 85 4.65 0.83 8.25
C VAL A 85 5.55 0.15 9.28
N LEU A 86 5.08 -0.92 9.92
CA LEU A 86 5.89 -1.69 10.87
C LEU A 86 7.09 -2.36 10.19
N GLY A 87 6.88 -2.99 9.03
CA GLY A 87 7.97 -3.58 8.25
C GLY A 87 9.01 -2.53 7.84
N ILE A 88 8.55 -1.38 7.33
CA ILE A 88 9.41 -0.25 6.95
C ILE A 88 10.22 0.23 8.16
N ALA A 89 9.57 0.44 9.30
CA ALA A 89 10.24 0.90 10.52
C ALA A 89 11.27 -0.10 11.04
N ILE A 90 10.95 -1.39 11.06
CA ILE A 90 11.88 -2.45 11.48
C ILE A 90 13.10 -2.48 10.55
N GLY A 91 12.90 -2.43 9.23
CA GLY A 91 14.03 -2.40 8.30
C GLY A 91 14.85 -1.10 8.40
N LEU A 92 14.21 0.05 8.61
CA LEU A 92 14.90 1.33 8.81
C LEU A 92 15.57 1.47 10.19
N THR A 93 15.32 0.57 11.14
CA THR A 93 16.01 0.57 12.44
C THR A 93 17.05 -0.55 12.55
N SER A 94 17.02 -1.52 11.64
CA SER A 94 17.94 -2.65 11.64
C SER A 94 19.31 -2.27 11.06
N GLU A 95 20.37 -2.55 11.82
CA GLU A 95 21.74 -2.41 11.35
C GLU A 95 22.09 -3.37 10.22
N ARG A 96 21.33 -4.46 10.07
CA ARG A 96 21.52 -5.48 9.02
C ARG A 96 20.96 -5.06 7.66
N VAL A 97 20.10 -4.04 7.64
CA VAL A 97 19.45 -3.55 6.41
C VAL A 97 20.21 -2.33 5.90
N GLN A 98 21.22 -2.59 5.06
CA GLN A 98 22.13 -1.58 4.51
C GLN A 98 22.14 -1.58 2.97
N GLY A 99 22.69 -0.50 2.40
CA GLY A 99 22.81 -0.33 0.95
C GLY A 99 21.45 -0.39 0.24
N ALA A 100 21.36 -1.18 -0.83
CA ALA A 100 20.14 -1.29 -1.65
C ALA A 100 18.90 -1.70 -0.84
N ALA A 101 19.05 -2.48 0.23
CA ALA A 101 17.93 -2.85 1.09
C ALA A 101 17.38 -1.63 1.85
N ARG A 102 18.28 -0.75 2.32
CA ARG A 102 17.93 0.52 2.97
C ARG A 102 17.24 1.46 1.99
N ASP A 103 17.75 1.56 0.76
CA ASP A 103 17.20 2.43 -0.28
C ASP A 103 15.77 2.01 -0.64
N LEU A 104 15.49 0.70 -0.72
CA LEU A 104 14.13 0.20 -0.92
C LEU A 104 13.20 0.56 0.23
N HIS A 105 13.65 0.45 1.48
CA HIS A 105 12.84 0.87 2.63
C HIS A 105 12.58 2.38 2.61
N ALA A 106 13.56 3.19 2.22
CA ALA A 106 13.39 4.63 2.05
C ALA A 106 12.38 4.95 0.93
N LEU A 107 12.35 4.18 -0.16
CA LEU A 107 11.37 4.29 -1.24
C LEU A 107 9.96 3.86 -0.81
N MET A 108 9.83 2.88 0.08
CA MET A 108 8.53 2.44 0.61
C MET A 108 7.87 3.49 1.51
N VAL A 109 8.63 4.37 2.18
CA VAL A 109 8.09 5.45 3.03
C VAL A 109 7.10 6.36 2.28
N PRO A 110 7.46 7.01 1.15
CA PRO A 110 6.52 7.86 0.42
C PRO A 110 5.32 7.07 -0.13
N LEU A 111 5.48 5.79 -0.47
CA LEU A 111 4.35 4.93 -0.87
C LEU A 111 3.37 4.73 0.29
N ALA A 112 3.86 4.39 1.48
CA ALA A 112 3.03 4.22 2.68
C ALA A 112 2.31 5.53 3.06
N VAL A 113 2.99 6.68 2.94
CA VAL A 113 2.37 8.00 3.15
C VAL A 113 1.27 8.26 2.13
N LEU A 114 1.48 7.91 0.86
CA LEU A 114 0.49 8.07 -0.19
C LEU A 114 -0.74 7.17 0.05
N VAL A 115 -0.54 5.91 0.44
CA VAL A 115 -1.63 5.00 0.83
C VAL A 115 -2.44 5.58 2.00
N LEU A 116 -1.76 6.07 3.04
CA LEU A 116 -2.41 6.71 4.19
C LEU A 116 -3.25 7.92 3.76
N ALA A 117 -2.68 8.82 2.96
CA ALA A 117 -3.38 10.01 2.48
C ALA A 117 -4.66 9.63 1.70
N LEU A 118 -4.56 8.67 0.80
CA LEU A 118 -5.70 8.18 0.01
C LEU A 118 -6.77 7.50 0.86
N LEU A 119 -6.38 6.70 1.87
CA LEU A 119 -7.31 6.09 2.82
C LEU A 119 -8.07 7.14 3.64
N LEU A 120 -7.39 8.20 4.08
CA LEU A 120 -8.02 9.30 4.80
C LEU A 120 -8.98 10.08 3.91
N VAL A 121 -8.61 10.37 2.66
CA VAL A 121 -9.48 11.06 1.69
C VAL A 121 -10.73 10.23 1.39
N ALA A 122 -10.58 8.94 1.09
CA ALA A 122 -11.72 8.05 0.86
C ALA A 122 -12.63 7.96 2.10
N GLY A 123 -12.03 7.88 3.30
CA GLY A 123 -12.77 7.88 4.56
C GLY A 123 -13.59 9.15 4.80
N ARG A 124 -13.04 10.33 4.48
CA ARG A 124 -13.74 11.62 4.61
C ARG A 124 -14.90 11.74 3.63
N ARG A 125 -14.74 11.26 2.39
CA ARG A 125 -15.80 11.28 1.36
C ARG A 125 -17.02 10.47 1.76
N ASN A 126 -16.81 9.22 2.20
CA ASN A 126 -17.92 8.37 2.64
C ASN A 126 -18.72 9.02 3.78
N ARG A 127 -18.04 9.63 4.77
CA ARG A 127 -18.72 10.30 5.88
C ARG A 127 -19.57 11.50 5.42
N ARG A 128 -19.07 12.28 4.45
CA ARG A 128 -19.78 13.43 3.89
C ARG A 128 -21.03 13.00 3.11
N GLN A 129 -20.91 11.95 2.29
CA GLN A 129 -22.06 11.38 1.56
C GLN A 129 -23.13 10.86 2.53
N SER A 130 -22.74 10.03 3.52
CA SER A 130 -23.70 9.54 4.51
C SER A 130 -24.33 10.63 5.38
N ALA A 131 -23.72 11.80 5.51
CA ALA A 131 -24.33 12.94 6.19
C ALA A 131 -25.33 13.68 5.28
N ALA A 132 -25.00 13.85 3.99
CA ALA A 132 -25.89 14.43 2.99
C ALA A 132 -27.13 13.58 2.76
N ASP A 133 -26.99 12.26 2.63
CA ASP A 133 -28.10 11.33 2.44
C ASP A 133 -29.09 11.37 3.62
N ARG A 134 -28.55 11.44 4.85
CA ARG A 134 -29.36 11.60 6.07
C ARG A 134 -30.11 12.93 6.08
N ALA A 135 -29.46 14.03 5.73
CA ALA A 135 -30.11 15.34 5.66
C ALA A 135 -31.22 15.39 4.60
N ALA A 136 -31.01 14.78 3.43
CA ALA A 136 -32.03 14.67 2.39
C ALA A 136 -33.24 13.86 2.86
N SER A 137 -33.02 12.69 3.49
CA SER A 137 -34.12 11.87 4.03
C SER A 137 -34.95 12.58 5.11
N THR A 138 -34.33 13.45 5.92
CA THR A 138 -35.06 14.26 6.91
C THR A 138 -35.83 15.43 6.30
N ALA A 139 -35.42 15.90 5.12
CA ALA A 139 -36.11 16.98 4.41
C ALA A 139 -37.35 16.47 3.66
N GLU A 140 -37.30 15.26 3.08
CA GLU A 140 -38.44 14.63 2.40
C GLU A 140 -39.53 14.14 3.38
N ALA A 141 -39.17 13.89 4.64
CA ALA A 141 -40.11 13.48 5.68
C ALA A 141 -40.90 14.65 6.31
N LYS A 142 -40.63 15.90 5.91
CA LYS A 142 -41.32 17.11 6.37
C LYS A 142 -42.21 17.67 5.26
#